data_AF-A0A5J4TXC2-F1
#
_entry.id   AF-A0A5J4TXC2-F1
#
_cell.length_a   1.000
_cell.length_b   1.000
_cell.length_c   1.000
_cell.angle_alpha   90.00
_cell.angle_beta   90.00
_cell.angle_gamma   90.00
#
_symmetry.space_group_name_H-M   'P 1'
#
loop_
_entity.id
_entity.type
_entity.pdbx_description
1 polymer ?
#
loop_
_entity_poly.entity_id
_entity_poly.type
_entity_poly.pdbx_seq_one_letter_code
_entity_poly.pdbx_strand_id
1 'polypeptide(L)'
;MTVQLNQLDFLKFRVLVEDRFMIGFDNQQTFDSLRDQYGGISPELQTIKNLRVKYNQEKTIVSIAMIPGRPKHTGLGPRIVEALQASPHISLRRLADTFQKDKKNN
;
A
#
# COMPACT_ATOMS: atom_id res chain seq x y z
N MET A 1 -10.37 14.69 -22.73
CA MET A 1 -9.02 14.54 -22.15
C MET A 1 -9.18 13.75 -20.86
N THR A 2 -8.67 12.52 -20.81
CA THR A 2 -8.92 11.56 -19.71
C THR A 2 -7.80 11.69 -18.69
N VAL A 3 -8.09 12.22 -17.49
CA VAL A 3 -7.12 12.37 -16.41
C VAL A 3 -6.92 11.00 -15.74
N GLN A 4 -5.70 10.46 -15.79
CA GLN A 4 -5.35 9.26 -15.03
C GLN A 4 -4.84 9.68 -13.64
N LEU A 5 -5.57 9.31 -12.59
CA LEU A 5 -5.15 9.52 -11.20
C LEU A 5 -4.17 8.41 -10.80
N ASN A 6 -2.95 8.78 -10.40
CA ASN A 6 -1.98 7.82 -9.90
C ASN A 6 -2.33 7.39 -8.46
N GLN A 7 -1.85 6.21 -8.04
CA GLN A 7 -2.06 5.74 -6.65
C GLN A 7 -1.59 6.75 -5.59
N LEU A 8 -0.53 7.52 -5.88
CA LEU A 8 -0.03 8.58 -5.01
C LEU A 8 -1.04 9.72 -4.88
N ASP A 9 -1.71 10.11 -5.96
CA ASP A 9 -2.72 11.17 -5.97
C ASP A 9 -3.94 10.75 -5.16
N PHE A 10 -4.36 9.49 -5.29
CA PHE A 10 -5.45 8.91 -4.50
C PHE A 10 -5.19 8.98 -3.00
N LEU A 11 -3.98 8.59 -2.56
CA LEU A 11 -3.60 8.65 -1.15
C LEU A 11 -3.52 10.11 -0.67
N LYS A 12 -2.88 10.98 -1.46
CA LYS A 12 -2.73 12.41 -1.15
C LYS A 12 -4.08 13.07 -0.91
N PHE A 13 -5.06 12.85 -1.79
CA PHE A 13 -6.38 13.46 -1.60
C PHE A 13 -7.14 12.93 -0.39
N ARG A 14 -6.99 11.65 -0.03
CA ARG A 14 -7.58 11.13 1.21
C ARG A 14 -6.97 11.77 2.45
N VAL A 15 -5.66 11.98 2.47
CA VAL A 15 -4.97 12.68 3.57
C VAL A 15 -5.51 14.09 3.71
N LEU A 16 -5.64 14.82 2.60
CA LEU A 16 -6.16 16.18 2.60
C LEU A 16 -7.63 16.24 3.05
N VAL A 17 -8.47 15.33 2.58
CA VAL A 17 -9.87 15.24 3.00
C VAL A 17 -9.98 14.92 4.50
N GLU A 18 -9.16 13.99 5.00
CA GLU A 18 -9.13 13.63 6.42
C GLU A 18 -8.74 14.82 7.29
N ASP A 19 -7.70 15.55 6.90
CA ASP A 19 -7.25 16.76 7.58
C ASP A 19 -8.37 17.81 7.68
N ARG A 20 -9.12 18.05 6.59
CA ARG A 20 -10.27 18.98 6.62
C ARG A 20 -11.39 18.49 7.53
N PHE A 21 -11.67 17.20 7.56
CA PHE A 21 -12.64 16.65 8.50
C PHE A 21 -12.19 16.78 9.96
N MET A 22 -10.90 16.64 10.24
CA MET A 22 -10.33 16.85 11.58
C MET A 22 -10.44 18.31 12.05
N ILE A 23 -10.30 19.27 11.13
CA ILE A 23 -10.48 20.70 11.40
C ILE A 23 -11.97 21.09 11.50
N GLY A 24 -12.88 20.15 11.23
CA GLY A 24 -14.33 20.33 11.39
C GLY A 24 -15.03 20.88 10.15
N PHE A 25 -14.40 20.84 8.98
CA PHE A 25 -15.05 21.29 7.74
C PHE A 25 -16.22 20.38 7.38
N ASP A 26 -17.26 20.96 6.81
CA ASP A 26 -18.34 20.21 6.18
C ASP A 26 -17.92 19.69 4.79
N ASN A 27 -18.79 18.90 4.16
CA ASN A 27 -18.49 18.29 2.86
C ASN A 27 -18.34 19.33 1.74
N GLN A 28 -19.10 20.43 1.80
CA GLN A 28 -19.10 21.47 0.77
C GLN A 28 -17.84 22.33 0.90
N GLN A 29 -17.52 22.77 2.12
CA GLN A 29 -16.28 23.49 2.44
C GLN A 29 -15.04 22.68 2.06
N THR A 30 -15.05 21.37 2.33
CA THR A 30 -13.96 20.47 1.93
C THR A 30 -13.84 20.38 0.41
N PHE A 31 -14.97 20.30 -0.30
CA PHE A 31 -14.99 20.27 -1.77
C PHE A 31 -14.48 21.58 -2.36
N ASP A 32 -15.03 22.72 -1.94
CA ASP A 32 -14.65 24.04 -2.46
C ASP A 32 -13.18 24.32 -2.18
N SER A 33 -12.69 24.02 -0.97
CA SER A 33 -11.27 24.17 -0.61
C SER A 33 -10.34 23.34 -1.51
N LEU A 34 -10.70 22.08 -1.81
CA LEU A 34 -9.89 21.23 -2.67
C LEU A 34 -10.03 21.60 -4.15
N ARG A 35 -11.21 22.08 -4.55
CA ARG A 35 -11.48 22.51 -5.93
C ARG A 35 -10.74 23.79 -6.27
N ASP A 36 -10.66 24.73 -5.34
CA ASP A 36 -9.91 25.98 -5.51
C ASP A 36 -8.41 25.71 -5.63
N GLN A 37 -7.89 24.76 -4.83
CA GLN A 37 -6.45 24.49 -4.79
C GLN A 37 -5.98 23.55 -5.91
N TYR A 38 -6.80 22.57 -6.29
CA TYR A 38 -6.39 21.49 -7.21
C TYR A 38 -7.23 21.45 -8.49
N GLY A 39 -8.26 22.28 -8.64
CA GLY A 39 -9.04 22.38 -9.87
C GLY A 39 -9.66 21.03 -10.30
N GLY A 40 -9.53 20.71 -11.58
CA GLY A 40 -10.15 19.53 -12.20
C GLY A 40 -9.69 18.17 -11.65
N ILE A 41 -8.55 18.11 -10.96
CA ILE A 41 -8.00 16.86 -10.40
C ILE A 41 -8.47 16.60 -8.96
N SER A 42 -9.22 17.52 -8.36
CA SER A 42 -9.79 17.35 -7.02
C SER A 42 -10.83 16.22 -7.00
N PRO A 43 -11.04 15.55 -5.86
CA PRO A 43 -12.14 14.62 -5.69
C PRO A 43 -13.49 15.30 -5.95
N GLU A 44 -14.44 14.54 -6.48
CA GLU A 44 -15.81 15.01 -6.63
C GLU A 44 -16.51 15.12 -5.26
N LEU A 45 -17.50 15.99 -5.16
CA LEU A 45 -18.28 16.17 -3.93
C LEU A 45 -18.89 14.85 -3.43
N GLN A 46 -19.36 14.00 -4.34
CA GLN A 46 -19.91 12.70 -3.98
C GLN A 46 -18.84 11.78 -3.38
N THR A 47 -17.61 11.82 -3.89
CA THR A 47 -16.48 11.10 -3.30
C THR A 47 -16.21 11.57 -1.87
N ILE A 48 -16.22 12.87 -1.63
CA ILE A 48 -16.03 13.45 -0.28
C ILE A 48 -17.13 12.99 0.68
N LYS A 49 -18.41 12.98 0.24
CA LYS A 49 -19.52 12.46 1.06
C LYS A 49 -19.30 10.99 1.45
N ASN A 50 -18.89 10.15 0.49
CA ASN A 50 -18.60 8.75 0.76
C ASN A 50 -17.42 8.58 1.73
N LEU A 51 -16.38 9.40 1.59
CA LEU A 51 -15.25 9.44 2.53
C LEU A 51 -15.69 9.90 3.92
N ARG A 52 -16.64 10.83 4.05
CA ARG A 52 -17.16 11.29 5.35
C ARG A 52 -17.89 10.18 6.08
N VAL A 53 -18.71 9.39 5.38
CA VAL A 53 -19.36 8.21 5.96
C VAL A 53 -18.31 7.25 6.50
N LYS A 54 -17.28 6.96 5.71
CA LYS A 54 -16.18 6.08 6.11
C LYS A 54 -15.40 6.63 7.31
N TYR A 55 -15.06 7.92 7.29
CA TYR A 55 -14.38 8.61 8.40
C TYR A 55 -15.20 8.55 9.69
N ASN A 56 -16.52 8.73 9.60
CA ASN A 56 -17.37 8.68 10.79
C ASN A 56 -17.38 7.28 11.44
N GLN A 57 -17.26 6.22 10.63
CA GLN A 57 -17.22 4.81 11.08
C GLN A 57 -15.85 4.40 11.61
N GLU A 58 -14.78 4.64 10.84
CA GLU A 58 -13.43 4.14 11.12
C GLU A 58 -12.54 5.14 11.87
N LYS A 59 -12.97 6.41 11.99
CA LYS A 59 -12.19 7.55 12.49
C LYS A 59 -10.91 7.87 11.71
N THR A 60 -10.68 7.16 10.61
CA THR A 60 -9.63 7.42 9.62
C THR A 60 -10.09 6.89 8.25
N ILE A 61 -9.64 7.52 7.18
CA ILE A 61 -9.85 7.13 5.78
C ILE A 61 -8.52 6.87 5.06
N VAL A 62 -7.41 7.25 5.68
CA VAL A 62 -6.04 6.97 5.26
C VAL A 62 -5.58 5.68 5.91
N SER A 63 -5.64 4.58 5.17
CA SER A 63 -4.98 3.34 5.55
C SER A 63 -4.02 2.89 4.46
N ILE A 64 -2.76 2.71 4.84
CA ILE A 64 -1.80 1.97 4.03
C ILE A 64 -1.90 0.53 4.52
N ALA A 65 -2.67 -0.29 3.81
CA ALA A 65 -2.57 -1.72 4.02
C ALA A 65 -1.13 -2.12 3.69
N MET A 66 -0.44 -2.79 4.61
CA MET A 66 0.82 -3.45 4.26
C MET A 66 0.48 -4.45 3.15
N ILE A 67 0.94 -4.17 1.93
CA ILE A 67 0.84 -5.12 0.83
C ILE A 67 1.53 -6.39 1.34
N PRO A 68 0.87 -7.56 1.33
CA PRO A 68 1.53 -8.79 1.72
C PRO A 68 2.76 -8.93 0.84
N GLY A 69 3.94 -8.86 1.45
CA GLY A 69 5.20 -9.08 0.75
C GLY A 69 5.18 -10.46 0.09
N ARG A 70 6.11 -10.69 -0.85
CA ARG A 70 6.27 -12.02 -1.46
C ARG A 70 6.30 -13.06 -0.33
N PRO A 71 5.46 -14.11 -0.38
CA PRO A 71 5.47 -15.16 0.63
C PRO A 71 6.90 -15.61 0.88
N LYS A 72 7.34 -15.58 2.14
CA LYS A 72 8.63 -16.15 2.50
C LYS A 72 8.62 -17.61 2.03
N HIS A 73 9.69 -18.07 1.39
CA HIS A 73 9.81 -19.48 1.10
C HIS A 73 9.86 -20.25 2.43
N THR A 74 8.75 -20.87 2.80
CA THR A 74 8.59 -21.62 4.05
C THR A 74 9.32 -22.96 3.95
N GLY A 75 9.98 -23.39 5.02
CA GLY A 75 10.70 -24.68 5.07
C GLY A 75 12.14 -24.68 4.52
N LEU A 76 12.65 -23.56 3.99
CA LEU A 76 14.05 -23.46 3.54
C LEU A 76 15.06 -23.31 4.67
N GLY A 77 14.67 -22.66 5.78
CA GLY A 77 15.54 -22.44 6.94
C GLY A 77 16.17 -23.73 7.49
N PRO A 78 15.39 -24.77 7.84
CA PRO A 78 15.93 -26.04 8.34
C PRO A 78 16.91 -26.70 7.37
N ARG A 79 16.60 -26.67 6.07
CA ARG A 79 17.45 -27.31 5.03
C ARG A 79 18.78 -26.57 4.82
N ILE A 80 18.78 -25.24 4.94
CA ILE A 80 20.00 -24.44 4.91
C ILE A 80 20.85 -24.74 6.16
N VAL A 81 20.23 -24.90 7.33
CA VAL A 81 20.93 -25.26 8.57
C VAL A 81 21.59 -26.64 8.44
N GLU A 82 20.87 -27.64 7.92
CA GLU A 82 21.45 -28.97 7.63
C GLU A 82 22.64 -28.88 6.68
N ALA A 83 22.54 -28.09 5.60
CA ALA A 83 23.64 -27.91 4.65
C ALA A 83 24.86 -27.20 5.26
N LEU A 84 24.65 -26.24 6.15
CA LEU A 84 25.72 -25.56 6.89
C LEU A 84 26.39 -26.49 7.91
N GLN A 85 25.62 -27.36 8.57
CA GLN A 85 26.17 -28.37 9.49
C GLN A 85 27.00 -29.43 8.74
N ALA A 86 26.53 -29.88 7.58
CA ALA A 86 27.24 -30.84 6.75
C ALA A 86 28.48 -30.23 6.07
N SER A 87 28.47 -28.93 5.77
CA SER A 87 29.60 -28.23 5.16
C SER A 87 29.72 -26.80 5.70
N PRO A 88 30.47 -26.58 6.80
CA PRO A 88 30.57 -25.27 7.46
C PRO A 88 31.15 -24.15 6.60
N HIS A 89 31.89 -24.49 5.54
CA HIS A 89 32.54 -23.54 4.63
C HIS A 89 31.86 -23.45 3.26
N ILE A 90 30.61 -23.95 3.14
CA ILE A 90 29.87 -23.87 1.89
C ILE A 90 29.64 -22.41 1.48
N SER A 91 29.95 -22.10 0.22
CA SER A 91 29.73 -20.75 -0.31
C SER A 91 28.24 -20.46 -0.51
N LEU A 92 27.85 -19.19 -0.37
CA LEU A 92 26.48 -18.73 -0.62
C LEU A 92 26.00 -19.07 -2.04
N ARG A 93 26.89 -19.02 -3.03
CA ARG A 93 26.59 -19.40 -4.42
C ARG A 93 26.20 -20.88 -4.51
N ARG A 94 26.97 -21.75 -3.84
CA ARG A 94 26.68 -23.19 -3.83
C ARG A 94 25.40 -23.51 -3.08
N LEU A 95 25.10 -22.82 -1.98
CA LEU A 95 23.80 -22.90 -1.32
C LEU A 95 22.66 -22.48 -2.27
N ALA A 96 22.80 -21.36 -2.97
CA ALA A 96 21.81 -20.89 -3.93
C ALA A 96 21.58 -21.91 -5.06
N ASP A 97 22.64 -22.50 -5.63
CA ASP A 97 22.51 -23.52 -6.68
C ASP A 97 21.85 -24.80 -6.15
N THR A 98 22.13 -25.20 -4.90
CA THR A 98 21.56 -26.40 -4.28
C THR A 98 20.07 -26.24 -3.98
N PHE A 99 19.65 -25.02 -3.62
CA PHE A 99 18.28 -24.71 -3.20
C PHE A 99 17.43 -24.00 -4.25
N GLN A 100 17.95 -23.76 -5.46
CA GLN A 100 17.20 -23.28 -6.62
C GLN A 100 16.23 -24.36 -7.15
N LYS A 101 15.12 -24.55 -6.43
CA LYS A 101 13.90 -25.21 -6.93
C LYS A 101 12.72 -24.27 -6.70
N ASP A 102 12.48 -23.39 -7.67
CA ASP A 102 11.19 -22.73 -7.93
C ASP A 102 11.20 -21.98 -9.28
N LYS A 103 11.85 -22.55 -10.31
CA LYS A 103 11.77 -22.04 -11.69
C LYS A 103 11.44 -23.10 -12.74
N LYS A 104 11.02 -24.29 -12.31
CA LYS A 104 10.44 -25.32 -13.18
C LYS A 104 9.27 -25.98 -12.47
N ASN A 105 8.07 -25.44 -12.69
CA ASN A 105 6.86 -26.17 -13.09
C ASN A 105 5.61 -25.27 -12.92
N ASN A 106 4.91 -25.11 -14.05
CA ASN A 106 3.60 -24.45 -14.29
C ASN A 106 3.51 -22.93 -14.11
#